data_AF-A0A662QA05-F1
#
_entry.id   AF-A0A662QA05-F1
#
_cell.length_a   1.000
_cell.length_b   1.000
_cell.length_c   1.000
_cell.angle_alpha   90.00
_cell.angle_beta   90.00
_cell.angle_gamma   90.00
#
_symmetry.space_group_name_H-M   'P 1'
#
loop_
_entity.id
_entity.type
_entity.pdbx_description
1 polymer ?
#
loop_
_entity_poly.entity_id
_entity_poly.type
_entity_poly.pdbx_seq_one_letter_code
_entity_poly.pdbx_strand_id
1 'polypeptide(L)'
;GDCEDLSFLVYGLLQESISSSEAVYLIALKGVSLYAHMAVLYKSDEGFMIVDPAGLYLTDRQYAMRVTFERGDVLRKESVTAYLNPLMISPRLKSKLFEERLAELVFDPGSLARPSPISDTITGWIERWSKDIPGAYVSFIANSTFYREFNSTRDFINFVESGGLS
;
A
#
# COMPACT_ATOMS: atom_id res chain seq x y z
N GLY A 1 -2.34 2.46 -14.07
CA GLY A 1 -1.31 3.48 -14.38
C GLY A 1 -0.90 4.12 -13.08
N ASP A 2 0.39 4.31 -12.87
CA ASP A 2 1.11 4.73 -11.64
C ASP A 2 1.30 3.65 -10.57
N CYS A 3 0.44 2.64 -10.45
CA CYS A 3 0.62 1.58 -9.45
C CYS A 3 1.91 0.76 -9.65
N GLU A 4 2.30 0.51 -10.89
CA GLU A 4 3.55 -0.19 -11.24
C GLU A 4 4.79 0.63 -10.83
N ASP A 5 4.89 1.88 -11.30
CA ASP A 5 6.05 2.75 -11.02
C ASP A 5 6.24 2.99 -9.51
N LEU A 6 5.14 3.23 -8.80
CA LEU A 6 5.18 3.42 -7.35
C LEU A 6 5.56 2.14 -6.60
N SER A 7 5.09 0.97 -7.07
CA SER A 7 5.47 -0.31 -6.49
C SER A 7 6.95 -0.61 -6.72
N PHE A 8 7.49 -0.32 -7.90
CA PHE A 8 8.92 -0.44 -8.17
C PHE A 8 9.77 0.48 -7.30
N LEU A 9 9.35 1.74 -7.11
CA LEU A 9 10.04 2.67 -6.22
C LEU A 9 10.07 2.14 -4.78
N VAL A 10 8.93 1.73 -4.24
CA VAL A 10 8.83 1.18 -2.88
C VAL A 10 9.64 -0.12 -2.75
N TYR A 11 9.56 -0.99 -3.75
CA TYR A 11 10.33 -2.23 -3.81
C TYR A 11 11.84 -1.93 -3.71
N GLY A 12 12.35 -1.01 -4.52
CA GLY A 12 13.78 -0.63 -4.49
C GLY A 12 14.22 -0.09 -3.13
N LEU A 13 13.43 0.83 -2.55
CA LEU A 13 13.74 1.43 -1.25
C LEU A 13 13.74 0.39 -0.12
N LEU A 14 12.75 -0.52 -0.09
CA LEU A 14 12.68 -1.55 0.94
C LEU A 14 13.81 -2.57 0.77
N GLN A 15 14.09 -3.00 -0.47
CA GLN A 15 15.14 -3.95 -0.79
C GLN A 15 16.54 -3.49 -0.35
N GLU A 16 16.81 -2.19 -0.30
CA GLU A 16 18.06 -1.62 0.24
C GLU A 16 18.14 -1.64 1.77
N SER A 17 17.00 -1.73 2.45
CA SER A 17 16.87 -1.61 3.91
C SER A 17 16.67 -2.93 4.65
N ILE A 18 16.41 -4.03 3.94
CA ILE A 18 16.06 -5.31 4.56
C ILE A 18 17.26 -6.00 5.23
N SER A 19 16.97 -6.70 6.33
CA SER A 19 17.88 -7.62 6.99
C SER A 19 17.82 -9.03 6.38
N SER A 20 18.70 -9.94 6.83
CA SER A 20 18.83 -11.29 6.26
C SER A 20 17.61 -12.20 6.46
N SER A 21 16.71 -11.89 7.39
CA SER A 21 15.46 -12.65 7.61
C SER A 21 14.24 -12.04 6.92
N GLU A 22 14.42 -10.92 6.23
CA GLU A 22 13.36 -10.18 5.56
C GLU A 22 13.43 -10.38 4.05
N ALA A 23 12.28 -10.28 3.39
CA ALA A 23 12.20 -10.38 1.94
C ALA A 23 11.12 -9.46 1.40
N VAL A 24 11.36 -8.93 0.19
CA VAL A 24 10.47 -8.00 -0.48
C VAL A 24 10.12 -8.58 -1.84
N TYR A 25 8.84 -8.48 -2.20
CA TYR A 25 8.32 -8.97 -3.46
C TYR A 25 7.36 -7.96 -4.07
N LEU A 26 7.35 -7.86 -5.40
CA LEU A 26 6.23 -7.28 -6.13
C LEU A 26 5.09 -8.29 -6.18
N ILE A 27 3.87 -7.81 -5.96
CA ILE A 27 2.66 -8.64 -5.99
C ILE A 27 1.56 -7.90 -6.75
N ALA A 28 0.75 -8.63 -7.51
CA ALA A 28 -0.30 -8.01 -8.31
C ALA A 28 -1.66 -8.71 -8.22
N LEU A 29 -2.72 -7.89 -8.22
CA LEU A 29 -4.10 -8.33 -8.39
C LEU A 29 -4.51 -8.24 -9.86
N LYS A 30 -5.28 -9.24 -10.31
CA LYS A 30 -6.11 -9.17 -11.52
C LYS A 30 -7.55 -9.47 -11.15
N GLY A 31 -8.51 -8.96 -11.91
CA GLY A 31 -9.93 -9.27 -11.73
C GLY A 31 -10.61 -9.65 -13.03
N VAL A 32 -11.94 -9.62 -13.03
CA VAL A 32 -12.75 -9.86 -14.23
C VAL A 32 -12.76 -8.63 -15.15
N SER A 33 -12.36 -7.46 -14.63
CA SER A 33 -12.21 -6.22 -15.39
C SER A 33 -10.83 -6.14 -16.07
N LEU A 34 -10.66 -5.17 -16.97
CA LEU A 34 -9.34 -4.84 -17.56
C LEU A 34 -8.38 -4.18 -16.56
N TYR A 35 -8.79 -3.96 -15.31
CA TYR A 35 -7.99 -3.31 -14.29
C TYR A 35 -7.17 -4.34 -13.51
N ALA A 36 -5.87 -4.08 -13.44
CA ALA A 36 -4.92 -4.79 -12.60
C ALA A 36 -4.28 -3.79 -11.64
N HIS A 37 -3.79 -4.30 -10.51
CA HIS A 37 -3.13 -3.48 -9.50
C HIS A 37 -1.87 -4.13 -8.99
N MET A 38 -0.87 -3.33 -8.64
CA MET A 38 0.40 -3.80 -8.13
C MET A 38 0.70 -3.12 -6.80
N ALA A 39 1.32 -3.89 -5.90
CA ALA A 39 1.82 -3.44 -4.62
C ALA A 39 3.12 -4.19 -4.28
N VAL A 40 3.63 -3.95 -3.08
CA VAL A 40 4.78 -4.65 -2.52
C VAL A 40 4.32 -5.54 -1.37
N LEU A 41 4.71 -6.82 -1.40
CA LEU A 41 4.61 -7.73 -0.26
C LEU A 41 5.93 -7.74 0.49
N TYR A 42 5.87 -7.37 1.76
CA TYR A 42 6.97 -7.46 2.71
C TYR A 42 6.80 -8.72 3.57
N LYS A 43 7.87 -9.51 3.73
CA LYS A 43 7.94 -10.68 4.60
C LYS A 43 8.96 -10.42 5.70
N SER A 44 8.59 -10.75 6.93
CA SER A 44 9.44 -10.77 8.11
C SER A 44 9.22 -12.07 8.89
N ASP A 45 10.00 -12.28 9.96
CA ASP A 45 9.79 -13.40 10.89
C ASP A 45 8.44 -13.32 11.63
N GLU A 46 7.87 -12.12 11.77
CA GLU A 46 6.58 -11.90 12.44
C GLU A 46 5.38 -12.07 11.50
N GLY A 47 5.61 -12.24 10.19
CA GLY A 47 4.56 -12.41 9.18
C GLY A 47 4.73 -11.46 7.99
N PHE A 48 3.60 -11.06 7.40
CA PHE A 48 3.55 -10.38 6.12
C PHE A 48 2.91 -9.00 6.23
N MET A 49 3.31 -8.11 5.33
CA MET A 49 2.64 -6.83 5.11
C MET A 49 2.50 -6.52 3.62
N ILE A 50 1.45 -5.79 3.25
CA ILE A 50 1.30 -5.16 1.93
C ILE A 50 1.59 -3.68 2.07
N VAL A 51 2.50 -3.18 1.24
CA VAL A 51 2.72 -1.75 1.03
C VAL A 51 2.19 -1.40 -0.35
N ASP A 52 1.03 -0.75 -0.37
CA ASP A 52 0.32 -0.36 -1.59
C ASP A 52 0.30 1.17 -1.69
N PRO A 53 1.31 1.75 -2.35
CA PRO A 53 1.42 3.20 -2.45
C PRO A 53 0.22 3.80 -3.21
N ALA A 54 -0.16 3.21 -4.34
CA ALA A 54 -1.26 3.70 -5.18
C ALA A 54 -2.64 3.56 -4.53
N GLY A 55 -2.84 2.54 -3.69
CA GLY A 55 -4.06 2.33 -2.90
C GLY A 55 -4.12 3.11 -1.60
N LEU A 56 -3.02 3.81 -1.25
CA LEU A 56 -2.81 4.43 0.06
C LEU A 56 -3.01 3.44 1.22
N TYR A 57 -2.52 2.23 1.05
CA TYR A 57 -2.79 1.12 1.95
C TYR A 57 -1.48 0.49 2.47
N LEU A 58 -1.46 0.18 3.76
CA LEU A 58 -0.40 -0.52 4.45
C LEU A 58 -1.07 -1.46 5.45
N THR A 59 -1.06 -2.79 5.21
CA THR A 59 -1.74 -3.85 6.02
C THR A 59 -2.71 -3.35 7.09
N ASP A 60 -4.00 -3.38 6.75
CA ASP A 60 -5.14 -2.94 7.58
C ASP A 60 -5.14 -1.46 7.97
N ARG A 61 -4.27 -0.65 7.36
CA ARG A 61 -4.23 0.80 7.52
C ARG A 61 -4.34 1.50 6.19
N GLN A 62 -5.03 2.63 6.22
CA GLN A 62 -4.98 3.62 5.16
C GLN A 62 -4.11 4.78 5.65
N TYR A 63 -3.35 5.40 4.75
CA TYR A 63 -2.64 6.63 5.06
C TYR A 63 -3.15 7.76 4.18
N ALA A 64 -3.19 8.96 4.72
CA ALA A 64 -3.61 10.15 4.00
C ALA A 64 -2.71 11.32 4.39
N MET A 65 -2.69 12.33 3.53
CA MET A 65 -2.08 13.60 3.88
C MET A 65 -3.13 14.43 4.64
N ARG A 66 -2.89 14.67 5.93
CA ARG A 66 -3.73 15.55 6.75
C ARG A 66 -3.30 16.99 6.48
N VAL A 67 -4.26 17.84 6.13
CA VAL A 67 -4.07 19.28 5.94
C VAL A 67 -5.04 20.01 6.86
N THR A 68 -4.53 20.94 7.66
CA THR A 68 -5.35 21.79 8.52
C THR A 68 -5.25 23.23 8.04
N PHE A 69 -6.39 23.87 7.80
CA PHE A 69 -6.45 25.24 7.34
C PHE A 69 -7.59 25.99 8.03
N GLU A 70 -7.41 27.30 8.21
CA GLU A 70 -8.48 28.16 8.71
C GLU A 70 -9.42 28.52 7.56
N ARG A 71 -10.73 28.38 7.79
CA ARG A 71 -11.78 28.82 6.90
C ARG A 71 -12.73 29.74 7.66
N GLY A 72 -13.17 30.80 7.00
CA GLY A 72 -14.16 31.73 7.54
C GLY A 72 -13.73 33.18 7.40
N ASP A 73 -14.56 34.08 7.93
CA ASP A 73 -14.37 35.52 7.81
C ASP A 73 -13.61 36.07 9.03
N VAL A 74 -13.18 37.35 8.99
CA VAL A 74 -12.35 37.97 10.05
C VAL A 74 -12.94 37.80 11.46
N LEU A 75 -14.27 37.71 11.56
CA LEU A 75 -15.02 37.58 12.82
C LEU A 75 -15.27 36.13 13.26
N ARG A 76 -15.10 35.14 12.38
CA ARG A 76 -15.33 33.72 12.65
C ARG A 76 -14.36 32.87 11.85
N LYS A 77 -13.27 32.47 12.50
CA LYS A 77 -12.31 31.50 11.98
C LYS A 77 -12.65 30.12 12.52
N GLU A 78 -12.84 29.16 11.63
CA GLU A 78 -12.98 27.76 11.95
C GLU A 78 -11.76 27.00 11.43
N SER A 79 -11.20 26.11 12.25
CA SER A 79 -10.14 25.20 11.80
C SER A 79 -10.77 23.99 11.12
N VAL A 80 -10.44 23.78 9.85
CA VAL A 80 -10.93 22.66 9.04
C VAL A 80 -9.79 21.69 8.79
N THR A 81 -10.04 20.40 9.02
CA THR A 81 -9.09 19.33 8.69
C THR A 81 -9.58 18.54 7.48
N ALA A 82 -8.73 18.41 6.47
CA ALA A 82 -8.98 17.60 5.28
C ALA A 82 -7.96 16.47 5.17
N TYR A 83 -8.39 15.32 4.66
CA TYR A 83 -7.53 14.16 4.36
C TYR A 83 -7.47 14.01 2.85
N LEU A 84 -6.27 14.18 2.29
CA LEU A 84 -6.04 14.18 0.85
C LEU A 84 -5.24 12.96 0.44
N ASN A 85 -5.52 12.44 -0.75
CA ASN A 85 -4.65 11.45 -1.37
C ASN A 85 -3.37 12.15 -1.84
N PRO A 86 -2.20 11.88 -1.24
CA PRO A 86 -0.97 12.54 -1.64
C PRO A 86 -0.64 12.29 -3.12
N LEU A 87 -0.99 11.15 -3.70
CA LEU A 87 -0.67 10.85 -5.11
C LEU A 87 -1.44 11.71 -6.10
N MET A 88 -2.61 12.23 -5.71
CA MET A 88 -3.42 13.12 -6.56
C MET A 88 -2.95 14.58 -6.53
N ILE A 89 -1.90 14.89 -5.76
CA ILE A 89 -1.37 16.25 -5.59
C ILE A 89 -0.04 16.35 -6.31
N SER A 90 0.11 17.40 -7.13
CA SER A 90 1.36 17.64 -7.86
C SER A 90 2.56 17.69 -6.91
N PRO A 91 3.73 17.13 -7.28
CA PRO A 91 4.90 17.10 -6.41
C PRO A 91 5.28 18.48 -5.87
N ARG A 92 5.23 19.52 -6.70
CA ARG A 92 5.57 20.91 -6.30
C ARG A 92 4.64 21.45 -5.21
N LEU A 93 3.33 21.22 -5.33
CA LEU A 93 2.37 21.68 -4.33
C LEU A 93 2.51 20.87 -3.03
N LYS A 94 2.70 19.56 -3.15
CA LYS A 94 2.94 18.66 -2.03
C LYS A 94 4.18 19.08 -1.23
N SER A 95 5.31 19.30 -1.90
CA SER A 95 6.56 19.78 -1.27
C SER A 95 6.32 21.08 -0.50
N LYS A 96 5.65 22.05 -1.12
CA LYS A 96 5.33 23.33 -0.46
C LYS A 96 4.47 23.14 0.80
N LEU A 97 3.45 22.28 0.75
CA LEU A 97 2.59 21.99 1.90
C LEU A 97 3.37 21.38 3.08
N PHE A 98 4.32 20.48 2.81
CA PHE A 98 5.18 19.91 3.85
C PHE A 98 6.21 20.91 4.37
N GLU A 99 6.87 21.66 3.48
CA GLU A 99 7.88 22.67 3.84
C GLU A 99 7.29 23.77 4.72
N GLU A 100 6.08 24.23 4.42
CA GLU A 100 5.36 25.23 5.21
C GLU A 100 4.66 24.64 6.45
N ARG A 101 4.82 23.32 6.72
CA ARG A 101 4.18 22.59 7.82
C ARG A 101 2.65 22.69 7.82
N LEU A 102 2.06 22.86 6.63
CA LEU A 102 0.61 22.88 6.42
C LEU A 102 0.02 21.48 6.26
N ALA A 103 0.86 20.49 6.01
CA ALA A 103 0.48 19.10 5.85
C ALA A 103 1.43 18.16 6.60
N GLU A 104 0.87 17.03 7.03
CA GLU A 104 1.63 15.90 7.56
C GLU A 104 1.04 14.59 7.00
N LEU A 105 1.88 13.56 6.87
CA LEU A 105 1.39 12.21 6.59
C LEU A 105 0.86 11.63 7.88
N VAL A 106 -0.40 11.23 7.89
CA VAL A 106 -0.99 10.51 9.00
C VAL A 106 -1.40 9.11 8.57
N PHE A 107 -1.01 8.15 9.40
CA PHE A 107 -1.67 6.87 9.50
C PHE A 107 -2.85 7.04 10.46
N ASP A 108 -3.82 6.13 10.40
CA ASP A 108 -4.87 6.07 11.43
C ASP A 108 -4.24 6.16 12.83
N PRO A 109 -4.51 7.20 13.65
CA PRO A 109 -3.69 7.53 14.80
C PRO A 109 -3.61 6.39 15.84
N GLY A 110 -2.39 6.03 16.25
CA GLY A 110 -2.15 5.21 17.46
C GLY A 110 -1.93 3.71 17.25
N SER A 111 -1.81 3.23 16.01
CA SER A 111 -1.49 1.82 15.75
C SER A 111 -0.43 1.69 14.65
N LEU A 112 0.73 1.12 15.02
CA LEU A 112 1.71 0.69 14.03
C LEU A 112 1.06 -0.41 13.17
N ALA A 113 1.21 -0.35 11.84
CA ALA A 113 0.90 -1.49 10.99
C ALA A 113 1.79 -2.65 11.45
N ARG A 114 1.19 -3.80 11.70
CA ARG A 114 1.91 -4.99 12.18
C ARG A 114 1.87 -6.07 11.12
N PRO A 115 2.94 -6.87 11.00
CA PRO A 115 2.88 -8.10 10.23
C PRO A 115 1.70 -8.97 10.68
N SER A 116 1.03 -9.60 9.71
CA SER A 116 -0.07 -10.53 9.96
C SER A 116 0.09 -11.81 9.13
N PRO A 117 -0.66 -12.88 9.42
CA PRO A 117 -0.68 -14.07 8.58
C PRO A 117 -0.99 -13.72 7.11
N ILE A 118 -0.40 -14.45 6.16
CA ILE A 118 -0.54 -14.16 4.74
C ILE A 118 -2.01 -14.14 4.29
N SER A 119 -2.84 -15.02 4.83
CA SER A 119 -4.28 -15.06 4.54
C SER A 119 -4.96 -13.75 4.90
N ASP A 120 -4.70 -13.21 6.09
CA ASP A 120 -5.33 -11.98 6.57
C ASP A 120 -4.84 -10.77 5.78
N THR A 121 -3.51 -10.67 5.61
CA THR A 121 -2.86 -9.61 4.81
C THR A 121 -3.45 -9.50 3.40
N ILE A 122 -3.59 -10.63 2.70
CA ILE A 122 -4.07 -10.65 1.31
C ILE A 122 -5.58 -10.43 1.23
N THR A 123 -6.33 -10.98 2.18
CA THR A 123 -7.78 -10.76 2.25
C THR A 123 -8.09 -9.28 2.43
N GLY A 124 -7.43 -8.60 3.38
CA GLY A 124 -7.61 -7.16 3.59
C GLY A 124 -7.23 -6.32 2.37
N TRP A 125 -6.15 -6.69 1.66
CA TRP A 125 -5.76 -6.00 0.44
C TRP A 125 -6.76 -6.21 -0.72
N ILE A 126 -7.27 -7.43 -0.91
CA ILE A 126 -8.31 -7.70 -1.93
C ILE A 126 -9.59 -6.95 -1.60
N GLU A 127 -10.02 -6.94 -0.34
CA GLU A 127 -11.21 -6.21 0.11
C GLU A 127 -11.09 -4.71 -0.18
N ARG A 128 -9.91 -4.12 0.02
CA ARG A 128 -9.61 -2.71 -0.31
C ARG A 128 -9.86 -2.38 -1.78
N TRP A 129 -9.61 -3.34 -2.68
CA TRP A 129 -9.75 -3.18 -4.13
C TRP A 129 -11.06 -3.76 -4.70
N SER A 130 -11.88 -4.41 -3.88
CA SER A 130 -13.06 -5.16 -4.33
C SER A 130 -14.05 -4.36 -5.18
N LYS A 131 -14.17 -3.04 -4.95
CA LYS A 131 -15.05 -2.14 -5.73
C LYS A 131 -14.48 -1.81 -7.10
N ASP A 132 -13.18 -1.60 -7.18
CA ASP A 132 -12.49 -1.13 -8.39
C ASP A 132 -12.04 -2.32 -9.28
N ILE A 133 -11.77 -3.47 -8.65
CA ILE A 133 -11.35 -4.72 -9.28
C ILE A 133 -12.27 -5.86 -8.82
N PRO A 134 -13.50 -5.94 -9.37
CA PRO A 134 -14.41 -7.03 -9.03
C PRO A 134 -13.80 -8.39 -9.33
N GLY A 135 -13.96 -9.33 -8.39
CA GLY A 135 -13.38 -10.67 -8.49
C GLY A 135 -11.84 -10.68 -8.44
N ALA A 136 -11.24 -9.69 -7.77
CA ALA A 136 -9.79 -9.61 -7.62
C ALA A 136 -9.20 -10.89 -7.02
N TYR A 137 -8.10 -11.35 -7.60
CA TYR A 137 -7.28 -12.43 -7.10
C TYR A 137 -5.80 -12.10 -7.27
N VAL A 138 -4.94 -12.68 -6.42
CA VAL A 138 -3.49 -12.56 -6.60
C VAL A 138 -3.08 -13.28 -7.87
N SER A 139 -2.52 -12.54 -8.82
CA SER A 139 -2.18 -13.03 -10.15
C SER A 139 -0.72 -13.41 -10.29
N PHE A 140 0.20 -12.69 -9.62
CA PHE A 140 1.61 -13.06 -9.58
C PHE A 140 2.30 -12.49 -8.35
N ILE A 141 3.46 -13.08 -8.05
CA ILE A 141 4.47 -12.56 -7.14
C ILE A 141 5.86 -12.65 -7.79
N ALA A 142 6.71 -11.64 -7.57
CA ALA A 142 8.02 -11.55 -8.20
C ALA A 142 9.06 -10.84 -7.32
N ASN A 143 10.34 -11.16 -7.51
CA ASN A 143 11.48 -10.36 -7.08
C ASN A 143 12.57 -10.43 -8.17
N SER A 144 13.79 -9.96 -7.89
CA SER A 144 14.90 -9.96 -8.85
C SER A 144 15.35 -11.34 -9.36
N THR A 145 14.95 -12.43 -8.69
CA THR A 145 15.39 -13.82 -8.98
C THR A 145 14.23 -14.78 -9.22
N PHE A 146 13.01 -14.37 -8.91
CA PHE A 146 11.86 -15.24 -8.81
C PHE A 146 10.63 -14.57 -9.44
N TYR A 147 9.83 -15.36 -10.16
CA TYR A 147 8.56 -14.96 -10.72
C TYR A 147 7.62 -16.15 -10.72
N ARG A 148 6.39 -15.96 -10.23
CA ARG A 148 5.36 -17.00 -10.23
C ARG A 148 3.97 -16.43 -10.41
N GLU A 149 3.19 -17.06 -11.28
CA GLU A 149 1.78 -16.74 -11.51
C GLU A 149 0.83 -17.66 -10.73
N PHE A 150 -0.38 -17.17 -10.51
CA PHE A 150 -1.46 -17.88 -9.83
C PHE A 150 -2.78 -17.61 -10.54
N ASN A 151 -3.69 -18.56 -10.45
CA ASN A 151 -5.05 -18.46 -11.00
C ASN A 151 -6.11 -18.20 -9.92
N SER A 152 -5.70 -18.19 -8.64
CA SER A 152 -6.57 -17.87 -7.52
C SER A 152 -5.77 -17.40 -6.30
N THR A 153 -6.41 -16.60 -5.45
CA THR A 153 -5.84 -16.19 -4.15
C THR A 153 -5.55 -17.39 -3.24
N ARG A 154 -6.36 -18.44 -3.32
CA ARG A 154 -6.16 -19.66 -2.53
C ARG A 154 -4.89 -20.39 -2.94
N ASP A 155 -4.60 -20.48 -4.23
CA ASP A 155 -3.36 -21.09 -4.72
C ASP A 155 -2.14 -20.31 -4.27
N PHE A 156 -2.23 -18.97 -4.27
CA PHE A 156 -1.20 -18.09 -3.74
C PHE A 156 -0.96 -18.34 -2.25
N ILE A 157 -2.01 -18.32 -1.42
CA ILE A 157 -1.89 -18.55 0.03
C ILE A 157 -1.27 -19.92 0.31
N ASN A 158 -1.76 -20.99 -0.31
CA ASN A 158 -1.21 -22.34 -0.15
C ASN A 158 0.28 -22.42 -0.53
N PHE A 159 0.68 -21.71 -1.59
CA PHE A 159 2.07 -21.64 -2.00
C PHE A 159 2.94 -20.96 -0.93
N VAL A 160 2.48 -19.85 -0.35
CA VAL A 160 3.23 -19.16 0.71
C VAL A 160 3.31 -20.03 1.97
N GLU A 161 2.20 -20.62 2.40
CA GLU A 161 2.14 -21.47 3.60
C GLU A 161 2.95 -22.76 3.47
N SER A 162 3.18 -23.27 2.26
CA SER A 162 4.07 -24.39 1.99
C SER A 162 5.56 -24.02 1.90
N GLY A 163 5.91 -22.78 2.24
CA GLY A 163 7.30 -22.29 2.24
C GLY A 163 7.77 -21.78 0.89
N GLY A 164 6.84 -21.40 0.00
CA GLY A 164 7.16 -20.91 -1.34
C GLY A 164 7.95 -19.60 -1.40
N LEU A 165 7.98 -18.85 -0.30
CA LEU A 165 8.72 -17.58 -0.15
C LEU A 165 9.88 -17.68 0.87
N SER A 166 10.34 -18.90 1.14
CA SER A 166 11.46 -19.19 2.05
C SER A 166 12.81 -19.12 1.35
#